data_AF-A0A061FN61-F1
#
_entry.id   AF-A0A061FN61-F1
#
_cell.length_a   1.000
_cell.length_b   1.000
_cell.length_c   1.000
_cell.angle_alpha   90.00
_cell.angle_beta   90.00
_cell.angle_gamma   90.00
#
_symmetry.space_group_name_H-M   'P 1'
#
loop_
_entity.id
_entity.type
_entity.pdbx_description
1 polymer ?
#
loop_
_entity_poly.entity_id
_entity_poly.type
_entity_poly.pdbx_seq_one_letter_code
_entity_poly.pdbx_strand_id
1 'polypeptide(L)'
;MILLTLTATIHSLKPLPCAMGAFKCPTPSKLQFAVLYIALALASLGVGGTRFTIATMGDDQFDNAKDQGIFFNWYFLALYVANCVSLTAIIHIQDNVSWGLALGICIVVNATALVLFLSGKRFYRRIKPKGSPFLSILCVIFAAIQKRNAPGPFGSQDYYYGSVETRNIFKNDPSKSFRYYSFHFKYKSKNLKYAC
;
A
#
# COMPACT_ATOMS: atom_id res chain seq x y z
N MET A 1 -4.40 11.19 12.68
CA MET A 1 -5.71 11.72 13.11
C MET A 1 -5.62 12.59 14.35
N ILE A 2 -4.98 12.15 15.44
CA ILE A 2 -4.83 12.95 16.67
C ILE A 2 -4.16 14.31 16.38
N LEU A 3 -2.99 14.33 15.74
CA LEU A 3 -2.29 15.58 15.40
C LEU A 3 -3.13 16.51 14.51
N LEU A 4 -3.83 15.96 13.51
CA LEU A 4 -4.71 16.71 12.63
C LEU A 4 -5.91 17.33 13.38
N THR A 5 -6.42 16.61 14.39
CA THR A 5 -7.51 17.07 15.25
C THR A 5 -7.04 18.20 16.16
N LEU A 6 -5.84 18.07 16.75
CA LEU A 6 -5.24 19.13 17.56
C LEU A 6 -5.06 20.42 16.75
N THR A 7 -4.66 20.33 15.47
CA THR A 7 -4.58 21.50 14.58
C THR A 7 -5.95 22.15 14.34
N ALA A 8 -7.03 21.36 14.32
CA ALA A 8 -8.40 21.85 14.10
C ALA A 8 -9.08 22.39 15.36
N THR A 9 -8.73 21.91 16.55
CA THR A 9 -9.40 22.25 17.82
C THR A 9 -8.64 23.28 18.66
N ILE A 10 -7.32 23.39 18.52
CA ILE A 10 -6.52 24.34 19.31
C ILE A 10 -6.48 25.70 18.62
N HIS A 11 -7.01 26.72 19.30
CA HIS A 11 -7.05 28.10 18.82
C HIS A 11 -5.66 28.67 18.46
N SER A 12 -4.58 28.24 19.11
CA SER A 12 -3.21 28.66 18.79
C SER A 12 -2.67 28.08 17.48
N LEU A 13 -3.20 26.94 17.03
CA LEU A 13 -2.81 26.24 15.80
C LEU A 13 -3.72 26.59 14.61
N LYS A 14 -4.84 27.26 14.89
CA LYS A 14 -5.76 27.78 13.88
C LYS A 14 -5.49 29.28 13.64
N PRO A 15 -5.57 29.77 12.39
CA PRO A 15 -5.60 31.21 12.16
C PRO A 15 -6.83 31.83 12.85
N LEU A 16 -6.72 33.10 13.27
CA LEU A 16 -7.84 33.82 13.85
C LEU A 16 -9.04 33.81 12.87
N PRO A 17 -10.28 33.62 13.35
CA PRO A 17 -11.45 33.69 12.50
C PRO A 17 -11.50 35.05 11.80
N CYS A 18 -11.85 35.05 10.52
CA CYS A 18 -11.99 36.27 9.76
C CYS A 18 -13.21 37.05 10.25
N ALA A 19 -13.05 38.34 10.52
CA ALA A 19 -14.17 39.19 10.92
C ALA A 19 -15.18 39.29 9.77
N MET A 20 -16.48 39.24 10.10
CA MET A 20 -17.56 39.39 9.12
C MET A 20 -17.42 40.74 8.40
N GLY A 21 -17.24 40.72 7.08
CA GLY A 21 -17.05 41.91 6.24
C GLY A 21 -15.61 42.39 6.05
N ALA A 22 -14.60 41.68 6.55
CA ALA A 22 -13.21 42.02 6.31
C ALA A 22 -12.74 41.63 4.90
N PHE A 23 -12.13 42.57 4.16
CA PHE A 23 -11.52 42.32 2.85
C PHE A 23 -10.21 41.51 2.92
N LYS A 24 -9.59 41.39 4.10
CA LYS A 24 -8.35 40.65 4.31
C LYS A 24 -8.43 39.85 5.62
N CYS A 25 -8.31 38.54 5.51
CA CYS A 25 -8.21 37.64 6.65
C CYS A 25 -6.75 37.48 7.09
N PRO A 26 -6.49 37.24 8.39
CA PRO A 26 -5.13 37.01 8.87
C PRO A 26 -4.53 35.75 8.24
N THR A 27 -3.35 35.90 7.63
CA THR A 27 -2.61 34.78 7.03
C THR A 27 -2.11 33.84 8.14
N PRO A 28 -2.22 32.52 7.98
CA PRO A 28 -1.68 31.57 8.95
C PRO A 28 -0.17 31.73 9.10
N SER A 29 0.34 31.49 10.31
CA SER A 29 1.79 31.56 10.55
C SER A 29 2.53 30.41 9.87
N LYS A 30 3.83 30.59 9.59
CA LYS A 30 4.68 29.52 9.01
C LYS A 30 4.65 28.23 9.85
N LEU A 31 4.56 28.37 11.18
CA LEU A 31 4.47 27.24 12.10
C LEU A 31 3.13 26.50 11.98
N GLN A 32 2.01 27.22 11.85
CA GLN A 32 0.69 26.60 11.64
C GLN A 32 0.67 25.77 10.35
N PHE A 33 1.24 26.29 9.26
CA PHE A 33 1.39 25.53 8.02
C PHE A 33 2.30 24.32 8.16
N ALA A 34 3.45 24.46 8.82
CA ALA A 34 4.38 23.35 9.01
C ALA A 34 3.71 22.18 9.77
N VAL A 35 3.02 22.48 10.87
CA VAL A 35 2.31 21.47 11.67
C VAL A 35 1.19 20.82 10.86
N LEU A 36 0.44 21.61 10.08
CA LEU A 36 -0.60 21.08 9.18
C LEU A 36 -0.02 20.11 8.14
N TYR A 37 1.07 20.47 7.47
CA TYR A 37 1.70 19.61 6.47
C TYR A 37 2.25 18.31 7.06
N ILE A 38 2.87 18.39 8.24
CA ILE A 38 3.31 17.19 8.97
C ILE A 38 2.11 16.30 9.30
N ALA A 39 1.01 16.88 9.80
CA ALA A 39 -0.19 16.12 10.13
C ALA A 39 -0.81 15.44 8.90
N LEU A 40 -0.83 16.13 7.75
CA LEU A 40 -1.31 15.59 6.48
C LEU A 40 -0.39 14.48 5.95
N ALA A 41 0.93 14.64 6.04
CA ALA A 41 1.90 13.62 5.65
C ALA A 41 1.77 12.35 6.49
N LEU A 42 1.62 12.49 7.82
CA LEU A 42 1.38 11.34 8.70
C LEU A 42 0.05 10.66 8.40
N ALA A 43 -0.99 11.45 8.10
CA ALA A 43 -2.30 10.91 7.74
C ALA A 43 -2.25 10.13 6.42
N SER A 44 -1.59 10.67 5.39
CA SER A 44 -1.47 10.01 4.08
C SER A 44 -0.65 8.71 4.17
N LEU A 45 0.45 8.72 4.92
CA LEU A 45 1.24 7.51 5.21
C LEU A 45 0.39 6.44 5.91
N GLY A 46 -0.39 6.82 6.92
CA GLY A 46 -1.24 5.90 7.65
C GLY A 46 -2.34 5.27 6.78
N VAL A 47 -3.02 6.09 5.96
CA VAL A 47 -4.07 5.63 5.04
C VAL A 47 -3.50 4.75 3.93
N GLY A 48 -2.35 5.13 3.36
CA GLY A 48 -1.67 4.34 2.35
C GLY A 48 -1.29 2.97 2.89
N GLY A 49 -0.58 2.93 4.02
CA GLY A 49 -0.11 1.67 4.62
C GLY A 49 -1.25 0.71 4.96
N THR A 50 -2.32 1.19 5.59
CA THR A 50 -3.46 0.35 5.99
C THR A 50 -4.23 -0.20 4.78
N ARG A 51 -4.50 0.63 3.76
CA ARG A 51 -5.26 0.19 2.58
C ARG A 51 -4.60 -0.95 1.80
N PHE A 52 -3.27 -0.93 1.67
CA PHE A 52 -2.55 -1.98 0.93
C PHE A 52 -2.36 -3.27 1.74
N THR A 53 -2.40 -3.20 3.07
CA THR A 53 -2.10 -4.35 3.94
C THR A 53 -3.34 -5.08 4.42
N ILE A 54 -4.47 -4.41 4.64
CA ILE A 54 -5.68 -5.05 5.21
C ILE A 54 -6.23 -6.12 4.26
N ALA A 55 -6.36 -5.81 2.97
CA ALA A 55 -6.93 -6.73 2.00
C ALA A 55 -6.08 -8.00 1.85
N THR A 56 -4.75 -7.83 1.77
CA THR A 56 -3.81 -8.96 1.66
C THR A 56 -3.78 -9.79 2.93
N MET A 57 -3.77 -9.17 4.11
CA MET A 57 -3.86 -9.89 5.40
C MET A 57 -5.17 -10.67 5.56
N GLY A 58 -6.28 -10.15 5.03
CA GLY A 58 -7.58 -10.81 5.06
C GLY A 58 -7.66 -12.00 4.12
N ASP A 59 -7.15 -11.84 2.88
CA ASP A 59 -7.03 -12.91 1.89
C ASP A 59 -6.19 -14.09 2.41
N ASP A 60 -5.08 -13.75 3.08
CA ASP A 60 -4.14 -14.64 3.76
C ASP A 60 -4.80 -15.56 4.83
N GLN A 61 -6.03 -15.26 5.27
CA GLN A 61 -6.76 -16.13 6.21
C GLN A 61 -7.44 -17.34 5.53
N PHE A 62 -7.64 -17.32 4.21
CA PHE A 62 -8.37 -18.34 3.47
C PHE A 62 -7.44 -19.15 2.56
N ASP A 63 -7.62 -20.48 2.52
CA ASP A 63 -6.83 -21.36 1.64
C ASP A 63 -7.51 -21.60 0.28
N ASN A 64 -8.83 -21.47 0.21
CA ASN A 64 -9.60 -21.77 -1.00
C ASN A 64 -9.85 -20.49 -1.83
N ALA A 65 -9.59 -20.57 -3.14
CA ALA A 65 -9.82 -19.46 -4.06
C ALA A 65 -11.28 -18.96 -4.10
N LYS A 66 -12.25 -19.86 -3.83
CA LYS A 66 -13.68 -19.49 -3.75
C LYS A 66 -13.95 -18.59 -2.54
N ASP A 67 -13.42 -18.96 -1.37
CA ASP A 67 -13.62 -18.22 -0.13
C ASP A 67 -12.90 -16.86 -0.17
N GLN A 68 -11.71 -16.83 -0.78
CA GLN A 68 -10.97 -15.60 -1.09
C GLN A 68 -11.80 -14.64 -1.96
N GLY A 69 -12.41 -15.15 -3.04
CA GLY A 69 -13.27 -14.35 -3.92
C GLY A 69 -14.50 -13.78 -3.20
N ILE A 70 -15.15 -14.58 -2.35
CA ILE A 70 -16.28 -14.13 -1.52
C ILE A 70 -15.82 -13.05 -0.53
N PHE A 71 -14.67 -13.23 0.11
CA PHE A 71 -14.08 -12.23 0.99
C PHE A 71 -13.83 -10.90 0.26
N PHE A 72 -13.20 -10.93 -0.92
CA PHE A 72 -12.96 -9.71 -1.70
C PHE A 72 -14.26 -9.02 -2.12
N ASN A 73 -15.27 -9.77 -2.54
CA ASN A 73 -16.58 -9.21 -2.87
C ASN A 73 -17.19 -8.44 -1.68
N TRP A 74 -17.22 -9.06 -0.50
CA TRP A 74 -17.71 -8.41 0.73
C TRP A 74 -16.83 -7.24 1.17
N TYR A 75 -15.51 -7.37 1.06
CA TYR A 75 -14.56 -6.32 1.38
C TYR A 75 -14.78 -5.07 0.52
N PHE A 76 -14.89 -5.23 -0.80
CA PHE A 76 -15.14 -4.12 -1.71
C PHE A 76 -16.54 -3.53 -1.53
N LEU A 77 -17.56 -4.36 -1.31
CA LEU A 77 -18.91 -3.87 -1.01
C LEU A 77 -18.91 -2.98 0.24
N ALA A 78 -18.32 -3.45 1.34
CA ALA A 78 -18.20 -2.67 2.58
C ALA A 78 -17.38 -1.39 2.37
N LEU A 79 -16.29 -1.47 1.60
CA LEU A 79 -15.47 -0.31 1.27
C LEU A 79 -16.26 0.75 0.49
N TYR A 80 -17.03 0.36 -0.52
CA TYR A 80 -17.83 1.32 -1.29
C TYR A 80 -18.94 1.93 -0.45
N VAL A 81 -19.65 1.15 0.36
CA VAL A 81 -20.66 1.66 1.30
C VAL A 81 -20.04 2.66 2.28
N ALA A 82 -18.88 2.34 2.85
CA ALA A 82 -18.16 3.24 3.75
C ALA A 82 -17.73 4.54 3.04
N ASN A 83 -17.33 4.47 1.76
CA ASN A 83 -17.02 5.67 0.97
C ASN A 83 -18.26 6.52 0.72
N CYS A 84 -19.41 5.93 0.37
CA CYS A 84 -20.67 6.65 0.22
C CYS A 84 -21.06 7.39 1.52
N VAL A 85 -20.96 6.71 2.67
CA VAL A 85 -21.24 7.32 3.98
C VAL A 85 -20.23 8.43 4.31
N SER A 86 -18.95 8.22 4.02
CA SER A 86 -17.91 9.21 4.29
C SER A 86 -18.09 10.48 3.45
N LEU A 87 -18.36 10.33 2.16
CA LEU A 87 -18.55 11.46 1.24
C LEU A 87 -19.85 12.22 1.48
N THR A 88 -20.80 11.65 2.21
CA THR A 88 -22.09 12.30 2.53
C THR A 88 -22.10 12.79 3.97
N ALA A 89 -22.18 11.88 4.94
CA ALA A 89 -22.36 12.21 6.36
C ALA A 89 -21.13 12.92 6.95
N ILE A 90 -19.93 12.41 6.71
CA ILE A 90 -18.72 12.97 7.32
C ILE A 90 -18.37 14.33 6.71
N ILE A 91 -18.55 14.52 5.40
CA ILE A 91 -18.40 15.84 4.76
C ILE A 91 -19.47 16.82 5.28
N HIS A 92 -20.73 16.38 5.38
CA HIS A 92 -21.79 17.23 5.93
C HIS A 92 -21.46 17.73 7.35
N ILE A 93 -20.94 16.86 8.22
CA ILE A 93 -20.52 17.24 9.59
C ILE A 93 -19.32 18.20 9.57
N GLN A 94 -18.34 17.99 8.67
CA GLN A 94 -17.18 18.88 8.53
C GLN A 94 -17.60 20.30 8.14
N ASP A 95 -18.50 20.42 7.16
CA ASP A 95 -18.87 21.70 6.56
C ASP A 95 -19.94 22.45 7.38
N ASN A 96 -20.91 21.75 7.98
CA ASN A 96 -22.05 22.37 8.64
C ASN A 96 -21.94 22.45 10.16
N VAL A 97 -21.16 21.57 10.80
CA VAL A 97 -21.10 21.49 12.27
C VAL A 97 -19.73 21.91 12.78
N SER A 98 -18.70 21.08 12.58
CA SER A 98 -17.32 21.45 12.87
C SER A 98 -16.34 20.38 12.38
N TRP A 99 -15.16 20.83 12.00
CA TRP A 99 -14.00 19.97 11.72
C TRP A 99 -13.59 19.14 12.95
N GLY A 100 -13.64 19.72 14.14
CA GLY A 100 -13.26 19.03 15.38
C GLY A 100 -14.12 17.80 15.66
N LEU A 101 -15.45 17.90 15.50
CA LEU A 101 -16.36 16.78 15.73
C LEU A 101 -16.16 15.66 14.71
N ALA A 102 -16.07 16.00 13.42
CA ALA A 102 -15.84 15.00 12.37
C ALA A 102 -14.52 14.24 12.59
N LEU A 103 -13.45 14.95 12.93
CA LEU A 103 -12.15 14.34 13.22
C LEU A 103 -12.16 13.52 14.51
N GLY A 104 -12.93 13.95 15.53
CA GLY A 104 -13.17 13.19 16.76
C GLY A 104 -13.86 11.85 16.49
N ILE A 105 -14.93 11.86 15.68
CA ILE A 105 -15.62 10.63 15.23
C ILE A 105 -14.64 9.70 14.52
N CYS A 106 -13.82 10.23 13.60
CA CYS A 106 -12.78 9.46 12.93
C CYS A 106 -11.78 8.83 13.91
N ILE A 107 -11.35 9.54 14.97
CA ILE A 107 -10.46 8.97 16.00
C ILE A 107 -11.13 7.80 16.70
N VAL A 108 -12.38 7.96 17.15
CA VAL A 108 -13.11 6.90 17.87
C VAL A 108 -13.27 5.66 17.00
N VAL A 109 -13.72 5.82 15.75
CA VAL A 109 -13.88 4.70 14.81
C VAL A 109 -12.56 4.00 14.54
N ASN A 110 -11.46 4.73 14.32
CA ASN A 110 -10.13 4.14 14.13
C ASN A 110 -9.64 3.39 15.39
N ALA A 111 -9.88 3.94 16.58
CA ALA A 111 -9.53 3.29 17.84
C ALA A 111 -10.33 2.01 18.04
N THR A 112 -11.64 2.02 17.80
CA THR A 112 -12.49 0.83 17.86
C THR A 112 -12.02 -0.23 16.86
N ALA A 113 -11.72 0.16 15.62
CA ALA A 113 -11.20 -0.77 14.61
C ALA A 113 -9.86 -1.40 15.03
N LEU A 114 -8.96 -0.61 15.61
CA LEU A 114 -7.68 -1.12 16.14
C LEU A 114 -7.90 -2.10 17.30
N VAL A 115 -8.80 -1.80 18.22
CA VAL A 115 -9.14 -2.70 19.34
C VAL A 115 -9.69 -4.02 18.79
N LEU A 116 -10.66 -3.99 17.89
CA LEU A 116 -11.23 -5.19 17.27
C LEU A 116 -10.17 -6.03 16.54
N PHE A 117 -9.30 -5.37 15.78
CA PHE A 117 -8.20 -6.02 15.09
C PHE A 117 -7.22 -6.70 16.06
N LEU A 118 -6.86 -6.04 17.15
CA LEU A 118 -5.97 -6.59 18.16
C LEU A 118 -6.62 -7.72 18.97
N SER A 119 -7.92 -7.62 19.28
CA SER A 119 -8.69 -8.67 19.93
C SER A 119 -8.75 -9.94 19.08
N GLY A 120 -8.81 -9.80 17.75
CA GLY A 120 -8.78 -10.91 16.79
C GLY A 120 -7.42 -11.61 16.66
N LYS A 121 -6.34 -11.05 17.20
CA LYS A 121 -4.95 -11.53 16.99
C LYS A 121 -4.75 -13.02 17.27
N ARG A 122 -5.48 -13.60 18.24
CA ARG A 122 -5.36 -15.03 18.59
C ARG A 122 -5.98 -15.96 17.54
N PHE A 123 -6.94 -15.47 16.75
CA PHE A 123 -7.62 -16.21 15.71
C PHE A 123 -6.96 -16.07 14.34
N TYR A 124 -6.05 -15.10 14.17
CA TYR A 124 -5.36 -14.90 12.90
C TYR A 124 -4.31 -15.99 12.63
N ARG A 125 -4.36 -16.53 11.42
CA ARG A 125 -3.33 -17.42 10.91
C ARG A 125 -2.03 -16.65 10.73
N ARG A 126 -0.96 -17.16 11.33
CA ARG A 126 0.39 -16.57 11.25
C ARG A 126 1.07 -17.09 9.99
N ILE A 127 1.28 -16.23 9.03
CA ILE A 127 1.98 -16.56 7.78
C ILE A 127 3.47 -16.29 7.96
N LYS A 128 4.29 -17.20 7.44
CA LYS A 128 5.74 -17.03 7.45
C LYS A 128 6.11 -15.87 6.53
N PRO A 129 7.00 -14.95 6.97
CA PRO A 129 7.40 -13.82 6.14
C PRO A 129 8.00 -14.32 4.83
N LYS A 130 7.37 -13.95 3.71
CA LYS A 130 7.96 -14.07 2.37
C LYS A 130 8.99 -12.93 2.27
N GLY A 131 10.20 -13.20 1.77
CA GLY A 131 11.30 -12.22 1.73
C GLY A 131 10.93 -10.90 1.02
N SER A 132 11.76 -9.86 1.15
CA SER A 132 11.45 -8.53 0.60
C SER A 132 11.54 -8.50 -0.93
N PRO A 133 10.44 -8.26 -1.66
CA PRO A 133 10.48 -8.09 -3.12
C PRO A 133 11.25 -6.83 -3.53
N PHE A 134 11.28 -5.80 -2.68
CA PHE A 134 12.02 -4.57 -2.93
C PHE A 134 13.52 -4.81 -3.03
N LEU A 135 14.09 -5.67 -2.17
CA LEU A 135 15.50 -6.05 -2.27
C LEU A 135 15.78 -6.76 -3.59
N SER A 136 14.89 -7.65 -4.04
CA SER A 136 15.05 -8.31 -5.34
C SER A 136 15.06 -7.31 -6.50
N ILE A 137 14.16 -6.31 -6.47
CA ILE A 137 14.10 -5.27 -7.51
C ILE A 137 15.37 -4.40 -7.47
N LEU A 138 15.80 -3.97 -6.28
CA LEU A 138 17.02 -3.19 -6.11
C LEU A 138 18.25 -3.98 -6.61
N CYS A 139 18.38 -5.25 -6.25
CA CYS A 139 19.46 -6.10 -6.75
C CYS A 139 19.48 -6.19 -8.28
N VAL A 140 18.31 -6.29 -8.93
CA VAL A 140 18.22 -6.31 -10.40
C VAL A 140 18.63 -4.96 -11.00
N ILE A 141 18.19 -3.84 -10.41
CA ILE A 141 18.58 -2.49 -10.85
C ILE A 141 20.09 -2.30 -10.69
N PHE A 142 20.64 -2.61 -9.53
CA PHE A 142 22.09 -2.52 -9.27
C PHE A 142 22.88 -3.42 -10.23
N ALA A 143 22.44 -4.66 -10.44
CA ALA A 143 23.09 -5.58 -11.38
C ALA A 143 23.01 -5.08 -12.83
N ALA A 144 21.91 -4.47 -13.24
CA ALA A 144 21.75 -3.88 -14.57
C ALA A 144 22.66 -2.66 -14.77
N ILE A 145 22.76 -1.79 -13.77
CA ILE A 145 23.67 -0.62 -13.79
C ILE A 145 25.12 -1.08 -13.86
N GLN A 146 25.51 -2.06 -13.03
CA GLN A 146 26.87 -2.59 -13.00
C GLN A 146 27.25 -3.27 -14.33
N LYS A 147 26.30 -3.91 -15.00
CA LYS A 147 26.49 -4.58 -16.29
C LYS A 147 26.27 -3.66 -17.50
N ARG A 148 26.00 -2.36 -17.30
CA ARG A 148 25.74 -1.38 -18.37
C ARG A 148 26.95 -1.14 -19.28
N ASN A 149 28.16 -1.29 -18.76
CA ASN A 149 29.41 -1.15 -19.52
C ASN A 149 30.06 -2.48 -19.90
N ALA A 150 29.38 -3.61 -19.63
CA ALA A 150 29.87 -4.88 -20.13
C ALA A 150 29.73 -4.89 -21.66
N PRO A 151 30.76 -5.29 -22.42
CA PRO A 151 30.61 -5.55 -23.84
C PRO A 151 29.39 -6.45 -24.04
N GLY A 152 28.44 -6.01 -24.87
CA GLY A 152 27.37 -6.90 -25.31
C GLY A 152 28.00 -8.15 -25.93
N PRO A 153 27.32 -9.31 -25.93
CA PRO A 153 27.78 -10.44 -26.72
C PRO A 153 27.80 -10.00 -28.19
N PHE A 154 28.94 -9.45 -28.63
CA PHE A 154 29.27 -9.28 -30.02
C PHE A 154 29.69 -10.65 -30.52
N GLY A 155 28.67 -11.40 -30.94
CA GLY A 155 28.75 -12.73 -31.48
C GLY A 155 27.33 -13.21 -31.69
N SER A 156 26.89 -13.21 -32.94
CA SER A 156 25.57 -13.69 -33.39
C SER A 156 25.16 -14.99 -32.69
N GLN A 157 23.98 -15.03 -32.08
CA GLN A 157 23.03 -16.16 -32.19
C GLN A 157 21.76 -15.94 -31.34
N ASP A 158 20.65 -15.95 -32.07
CA ASP A 158 19.33 -16.50 -31.73
C ASP A 158 18.53 -15.92 -30.57
N TYR A 159 17.85 -14.79 -30.84
CA TYR A 159 16.57 -14.50 -30.20
C TYR A 159 15.50 -15.40 -30.82
N TYR A 160 15.13 -16.49 -30.14
CA TYR A 160 13.96 -17.28 -30.50
C TYR A 160 12.68 -16.43 -30.32
N TYR A 161 12.22 -15.81 -31.40
CA TYR A 161 10.83 -15.35 -31.50
C TYR A 161 9.98 -16.59 -31.75
N GLY A 162 9.43 -17.16 -30.68
CA GLY A 162 8.48 -18.26 -30.77
C GLY A 162 7.16 -17.78 -31.36
N SER A 163 7.08 -17.65 -32.68
CA SER A 163 5.81 -17.71 -33.40
C SER A 163 5.38 -19.17 -33.48
N VAL A 164 4.59 -19.63 -32.53
CA VAL A 164 3.94 -20.96 -32.63
C VAL A 164 2.44 -20.78 -32.49
N GLU A 165 1.82 -20.76 -33.66
CA GLU A 165 0.53 -21.32 -33.98
C GLU A 165 -0.06 -22.22 -32.87
N THR A 166 -1.07 -21.66 -32.23
CA THR A 166 -1.68 -22.03 -30.94
C THR A 166 -2.48 -23.34 -30.93
N ARG A 167 -2.16 -24.39 -31.70
CA ARG A 167 -3.10 -25.53 -31.81
C ARG A 167 -2.63 -26.97 -31.61
N ASN A 168 -1.34 -27.32 -31.65
CA ASN A 168 -0.99 -28.75 -31.71
C ASN A 168 0.02 -29.30 -30.67
N ILE A 169 0.49 -28.53 -29.68
CA ILE A 169 1.47 -29.02 -28.66
C ILE A 169 0.78 -29.29 -27.30
N PHE A 170 -0.39 -29.92 -27.28
CA PHE A 170 -1.03 -30.37 -26.04
C PHE A 170 -0.73 -31.85 -25.70
N LYS A 171 0.34 -32.44 -26.26
CA LYS A 171 0.50 -33.90 -26.21
C LYS A 171 1.83 -34.53 -25.81
N ASN A 172 2.90 -33.80 -25.47
CA ASN A 172 4.14 -34.49 -25.06
C ASN A 172 4.77 -33.90 -23.80
N ASP A 173 5.12 -34.82 -22.89
CA ASP A 173 5.73 -34.65 -21.57
C ASP A 173 6.79 -33.54 -21.48
N PRO A 174 6.88 -32.83 -20.33
CA PRO A 174 7.83 -31.73 -20.17
C PRO A 174 9.28 -32.22 -20.18
N SER A 175 9.99 -31.81 -21.24
CA SER A 175 11.42 -32.04 -21.48
C SER A 175 12.31 -31.52 -20.34
N LYS A 176 13.33 -32.32 -20.00
CA LYS A 176 14.25 -32.20 -18.85
C LYS A 176 15.19 -30.97 -18.86
N SER A 177 15.00 -30.01 -19.77
CA SER A 177 15.89 -28.85 -19.99
C SER A 177 15.71 -27.73 -18.94
N PHE A 178 14.51 -27.56 -18.37
CA PHE A 178 14.24 -26.48 -17.39
C PHE A 178 14.97 -26.63 -16.05
N ARG A 179 15.59 -27.79 -15.78
CA ARG A 179 16.35 -28.01 -14.56
C ARG A 179 17.69 -27.25 -14.56
N TYR A 180 18.29 -26.98 -15.72
CA TYR A 180 19.59 -26.30 -15.81
C TYR A 180 19.52 -24.80 -15.52
N TYR A 181 18.49 -24.09 -16.02
CA TYR A 181 18.31 -22.66 -15.74
C TYR A 181 17.89 -22.39 -14.29
N SER A 182 17.07 -23.28 -13.70
CA SER A 182 16.77 -23.22 -12.27
C SER A 182 18.01 -23.50 -11.40
N PHE A 183 18.89 -24.42 -11.79
CA PHE A 183 20.12 -24.70 -11.03
C PHE A 183 21.15 -23.58 -11.13
N HIS A 184 21.33 -22.95 -12.29
CA HIS A 184 22.28 -21.85 -12.43
C HIS A 184 21.83 -20.58 -11.68
N PHE A 185 20.52 -20.31 -11.63
CA PHE A 185 19.98 -19.23 -10.80
C PHE A 185 20.12 -19.56 -9.30
N LYS A 186 19.92 -20.83 -8.91
CA LYS A 186 20.09 -21.28 -7.51
C LYS A 186 21.56 -21.32 -7.06
N TYR A 187 22.50 -21.60 -7.97
CA TYR A 187 23.95 -21.60 -7.70
C TYR A 187 24.48 -20.17 -7.54
N LYS A 188 24.05 -19.24 -8.39
CA LYS A 188 24.40 -17.83 -8.24
C LYS A 188 23.68 -17.17 -7.05
N SER A 189 22.47 -17.60 -6.72
CA SER A 189 21.72 -17.15 -5.52
C SER A 189 22.36 -17.60 -4.19
N LYS A 190 23.03 -18.78 -4.13
CA LYS A 190 23.76 -19.19 -2.92
C LYS A 190 25.02 -18.34 -2.66
N ASN A 191 25.71 -17.88 -3.71
CA ASN A 191 26.85 -16.98 -3.58
C ASN A 191 26.46 -15.49 -3.48
N LEU A 192 25.22 -15.13 -3.86
CA LEU A 192 24.68 -13.77 -3.67
C LEU A 192 24.03 -13.55 -2.29
N LYS A 193 24.00 -14.54 -1.40
CA LYS A 193 23.62 -14.31 0.01
C LYS A 193 24.65 -13.48 0.80
N TYR A 194 25.81 -13.18 0.20
CA TYR A 194 26.90 -12.42 0.83
C TYR A 194 27.32 -11.17 0.05
N ALA A 195 26.59 -10.82 -1.02
CA ALA A 195 26.91 -9.67 -1.86
C ALA A 195 25.74 -8.66 -2.00
N CYS A 196 24.66 -8.87 -1.24
CA CYS A 196 23.64 -7.87 -0.92
C CYS A 196 23.01 -8.24 0.43
#